data_AF-A0A8T1SXG7-F1
#
_entry.id   AF-A0A8T1SXG7-F1
#
_cell.length_a   1.000
_cell.length_b   1.000
_cell.length_c   1.000
_cell.angle_alpha   90.00
_cell.angle_beta   90.00
_cell.angle_gamma   90.00
#
_symmetry.space_group_name_H-M   'P 1'
#
loop_
_entity.id
_entity.type
_entity.pdbx_description
1 polymer ?
#
loop_
_entity_poly.entity_id
_entity_poly.type
_entity_poly.pdbx_seq_one_letter_code
_entity_poly.pdbx_strand_id
1 'polypeptide(L)'
;MYSTLVPRPAGDIGWRLLHGAVSTGVHLARFTPIPEACPFCGVREDLAHAYLECARLQPLFRLLRNLLLRFWLHFSPHLFLFAHPVRGPTKSRDLLVNLLLALAKVSIYKTRRRMLDEGSSVTVGPISDPPRVTDPGRVPLGSVRWLPQQLWGAVGAVRVLCSVSPSGLLVLNL
;
A
#
# COMPACT_ATOMS: atom_id res chain seq x y z
N MET A 1 22.55 -5.65 7.49
CA MET A 1 23.51 -5.70 6.37
C MET A 1 22.73 -5.75 5.07
N TYR A 2 22.89 -4.78 4.17
CA TYR A 2 22.27 -4.84 2.85
C TYR A 2 22.98 -5.92 2.02
N SER A 3 22.20 -6.83 1.42
CA SER A 3 22.71 -7.78 0.42
C SER A 3 23.44 -7.01 -0.68
N THR A 4 24.61 -7.47 -1.10
CA THR A 4 25.37 -6.87 -2.22
C THR A 4 24.55 -6.81 -3.51
N LEU A 5 23.55 -7.68 -3.65
CA LEU A 5 22.65 -7.72 -4.80
C LEU A 5 21.46 -6.76 -4.67
N VAL A 6 21.12 -6.29 -3.47
CA VAL A 6 19.99 -5.37 -3.28
C VAL A 6 20.48 -3.93 -3.45
N PRO A 7 20.00 -3.19 -4.47
CA PRO A 7 20.39 -1.80 -4.65
C PRO A 7 20.06 -0.96 -3.41
N ARG A 8 20.91 0.00 -3.05
CA ARG A 8 20.68 0.89 -1.89
C ARG A 8 19.28 1.52 -1.86
N PRO A 9 18.71 2.02 -2.99
CA PRO A 9 17.35 2.56 -2.98
C PRO A 9 16.29 1.53 -2.60
N ALA A 10 16.49 0.26 -2.96
CA ALA A 10 15.57 -0.81 -2.62
C ALA A 10 15.68 -1.23 -1.14
N GLY A 11 16.90 -1.18 -0.60
CA GLY A 11 17.16 -1.33 0.83
C GLY A 11 16.51 -0.23 1.67
N ASP A 12 16.64 1.03 1.24
CA ASP A 12 16.03 2.20 1.89
C ASP A 12 14.51 2.08 1.98
N ILE A 13 13.83 1.68 0.90
CA ILE A 13 12.38 1.44 0.94
C ILE A 13 12.01 0.33 1.93
N GLY A 14 12.79 -0.75 2.01
CA GLY A 14 12.58 -1.81 3.00
C GLY A 14 12.67 -1.26 4.43
N TRP A 15 13.69 -0.46 4.72
CA TRP A 15 13.86 0.19 6.03
C TRP A 15 12.68 1.12 6.34
N ARG A 16 12.29 1.98 5.40
CA ARG A 16 11.16 2.91 5.57
C ARG A 16 9.86 2.18 5.84
N LEU A 17 9.59 1.10 5.11
CA LEU A 17 8.39 0.28 5.30
C LEU A 17 8.34 -0.33 6.71
N LEU A 18 9.45 -0.86 7.21
CA LEU A 18 9.53 -1.45 8.54
C LEU A 18 9.30 -0.44 9.68
N HIS A 19 9.71 0.82 9.47
CA HIS A 19 9.61 1.88 10.47
C HIS A 19 8.38 2.78 10.26
N GLY A 20 7.49 2.45 9.32
CA GLY A 20 6.35 3.30 8.98
C GLY A 20 6.73 4.67 8.39
N ALA A 21 7.97 4.83 7.93
CA ALA A 21 8.49 6.07 7.34
C ALA A 21 8.17 6.19 5.83
N VAL A 22 6.99 5.69 5.43
CA VAL A 22 6.45 5.83 4.07
C VAL A 22 5.20 6.69 4.13
N SER A 23 5.12 7.69 3.25
CA SER A 23 4.00 8.62 3.21
C SER A 23 2.73 7.96 2.65
N THR A 24 1.85 7.43 3.49
CA THR A 24 0.53 6.89 3.11
C THR A 24 -0.49 8.00 2.88
N GLY A 25 -1.66 7.71 2.27
CA GLY A 25 -2.74 8.69 2.11
C GLY A 25 -3.17 9.29 3.45
N VAL A 26 -3.38 8.46 4.47
CA VAL A 26 -3.67 8.92 5.85
C VAL A 26 -2.56 9.81 6.42
N HIS A 27 -1.29 9.54 6.10
CA HIS A 27 -0.17 10.37 6.55
C HIS A 27 -0.11 11.70 5.80
N LEU A 28 -0.30 11.69 4.48
CA LEU A 28 -0.25 12.88 3.63
C LEU A 28 -1.39 13.85 3.91
N ALA A 29 -2.59 13.34 4.17
CA ALA A 29 -3.78 14.15 4.48
C ALA A 29 -3.60 15.03 5.74
N ARG A 30 -2.65 14.69 6.62
CA ARG A 30 -2.33 15.51 7.82
C ARG A 30 -1.59 16.81 7.48
N PHE A 31 -0.91 16.84 6.34
CA PHE A 31 -0.01 17.95 5.96
C PHE A 31 -0.38 18.59 4.62
N THR A 32 -1.27 17.98 3.86
CA THR A 32 -1.63 18.39 2.48
C THR A 32 -3.13 18.18 2.24
N PRO A 33 -3.75 18.86 1.26
CA PRO A 33 -5.17 18.67 0.92
C PRO A 33 -5.45 17.34 0.17
N ILE A 34 -4.48 16.44 0.10
CA ILE A 34 -4.62 15.13 -0.56
C ILE A 34 -5.57 14.26 0.29
N PRO A 35 -6.54 13.57 -0.33
CA PRO A 35 -7.47 12.72 0.42
C PRO A 35 -6.75 11.56 1.11
N GLU A 36 -7.31 11.06 2.21
CA GLU A 36 -6.82 9.84 2.90
C GLU A 36 -6.94 8.57 2.05
N ALA A 37 -7.64 8.65 0.92
CA ALA A 37 -7.93 7.55 0.02
C ALA A 37 -6.72 7.14 -0.84
N CYS A 38 -6.66 5.84 -1.15
CA CYS A 38 -5.68 5.27 -2.06
C CYS A 38 -5.92 5.84 -3.45
N PRO A 39 -4.89 6.39 -4.12
CA PRO A 39 -5.04 7.01 -5.44
C PRO A 39 -5.39 6.01 -6.55
N PHE A 40 -5.41 4.70 -6.25
CA PHE A 40 -5.72 3.65 -7.21
C PHE A 40 -7.11 3.03 -7.04
N CYS A 41 -7.65 2.98 -5.82
CA CYS A 41 -8.90 2.26 -5.56
C CYS A 41 -9.87 3.00 -4.63
N GLY A 42 -9.53 4.20 -4.17
CA GLY A 42 -10.43 5.03 -3.35
C GLY A 42 -10.62 4.59 -1.90
N VAL A 43 -10.14 3.41 -1.50
CA VAL A 43 -10.19 2.93 -0.11
C VAL A 43 -9.19 3.72 0.74
N ARG A 44 -9.53 4.01 2.00
CA ARG A 44 -8.62 4.66 2.97
C ARG A 44 -7.26 3.95 3.00
N GLU A 45 -6.19 4.71 2.77
CA GLU A 45 -4.85 4.15 2.55
C GLU A 45 -3.97 4.28 3.79
N ASP A 46 -3.83 3.17 4.51
CA ASP A 46 -2.78 2.95 5.49
C ASP A 46 -1.59 2.17 4.86
N LEU A 47 -0.62 1.78 5.70
CA LEU A 47 0.58 1.10 5.25
C LEU A 47 0.29 -0.31 4.71
N ALA A 48 -0.65 -1.02 5.35
CA ALA A 48 -1.05 -2.35 4.95
C ALA A 48 -1.75 -2.30 3.60
N HIS A 49 -2.66 -1.35 3.42
CA HIS A 49 -3.31 -1.11 2.14
C HIS A 49 -2.31 -0.79 1.04
N ALA A 50 -1.41 0.18 1.26
CA ALA A 50 -0.47 0.65 0.25
C ALA A 50 0.49 -0.44 -0.26
N TYR A 51 0.84 -1.44 0.58
CA TYR A 51 1.87 -2.43 0.27
C TYR A 51 1.42 -3.89 0.27
N LEU A 52 0.22 -4.23 0.72
CA LEU A 52 -0.24 -5.62 0.86
C LEU A 52 -1.68 -5.86 0.41
N GLU A 53 -2.60 -4.92 0.65
CA GLU A 53 -4.04 -5.20 0.50
C GLU A 53 -4.66 -4.56 -0.74
N CYS A 54 -4.05 -3.51 -1.31
CA CYS A 54 -4.60 -2.84 -2.49
C CYS A 54 -4.78 -3.83 -3.65
N ALA A 55 -5.99 -3.88 -4.22
CA ALA A 55 -6.37 -4.83 -5.27
C ALA A 55 -5.45 -4.78 -6.49
N ARG A 56 -4.89 -3.60 -6.80
CA ARG A 56 -3.92 -3.41 -7.89
C ARG A 56 -2.66 -4.28 -7.75
N LEU A 57 -2.32 -4.71 -6.53
CA LEU A 57 -1.12 -5.48 -6.24
C LEU A 57 -1.30 -6.98 -6.49
N GLN A 58 -2.53 -7.46 -6.68
CA GLN A 58 -2.83 -8.87 -6.88
C GLN A 58 -2.06 -9.51 -8.06
N PRO A 59 -1.93 -8.87 -9.25
CA PRO A 59 -1.10 -9.41 -10.32
C PRO A 59 0.38 -9.55 -9.92
N LEU A 60 0.94 -8.57 -9.21
CA LEU A 60 2.31 -8.59 -8.73
C LEU A 60 2.54 -9.71 -7.71
N PHE A 61 1.61 -9.90 -6.76
CA PHE A 61 1.73 -10.98 -5.77
C PHE A 61 1.53 -12.37 -6.37
N ARG A 62 0.68 -12.52 -7.40
CA ARG A 62 0.60 -13.77 -8.18
C ARG A 62 1.93 -14.07 -8.86
N LEU A 63 2.56 -13.08 -9.49
CA LEU A 63 3.88 -13.23 -10.10
C LEU A 63 4.95 -13.63 -9.05
N LEU A 64 5.02 -12.90 -7.94
CA LEU A 64 5.96 -13.21 -6.86
C LEU A 64 5.75 -14.60 -6.29
N ARG A 65 4.50 -15.03 -6.06
CA ARG A 65 4.19 -16.37 -5.59
C ARG A 65 4.71 -17.44 -6.57
N ASN A 66 4.46 -17.26 -7.86
CA ASN A 66 4.94 -18.20 -8.88
C ASN A 66 6.47 -18.25 -8.96
N LEU A 67 7.15 -17.11 -8.83
CA LEU A 67 8.61 -17.05 -8.80
C LEU A 67 9.19 -17.70 -7.55
N LEU A 68 8.63 -17.43 -6.37
CA LEU A 68 9.10 -17.98 -5.10
C LEU A 68 8.89 -19.49 -4.99
N LEU A 69 7.82 -20.02 -5.56
CA LEU A 69 7.59 -21.47 -5.63
C LEU A 69 8.70 -22.20 -6.39
N ARG A 70 9.32 -21.58 -7.40
CA ARG A 70 10.50 -22.14 -8.09
C ARG A 70 11.73 -22.24 -7.19
N PHE A 71 11.76 -21.49 -6.09
CA PHE A 71 12.78 -21.57 -5.05
C PHE A 71 12.33 -22.38 -3.83
N TRP A 72 11.21 -23.10 -3.93
CA TRP A 72 10.58 -23.85 -2.84
C TRP A 72 10.19 -22.96 -1.64
N LEU A 73 9.83 -21.70 -1.92
CA LEU A 73 9.38 -20.73 -0.92
C LEU A 73 7.93 -20.32 -1.14
N HIS A 74 7.18 -20.24 -0.04
CA HIS A 74 5.82 -19.74 -0.05
C HIS A 74 5.82 -18.22 0.14
N PHE A 75 5.13 -17.50 -0.74
CA PHE A 75 4.90 -16.07 -0.53
C PHE A 75 4.04 -15.87 0.73
N SER A 76 4.51 -15.01 1.64
CA SER A 76 3.72 -14.52 2.77
C SER A 76 3.97 -13.02 2.96
N PRO A 77 3.01 -12.28 3.55
CA PRO A 77 3.22 -10.88 3.92
C PRO A 77 4.45 -10.69 4.80
N HIS A 78 4.69 -11.61 5.75
CA HIS A 78 5.87 -11.58 6.60
C HIS A 78 7.18 -11.70 5.81
N LEU A 79 7.25 -12.65 4.86
CA LEU A 79 8.41 -12.78 3.97
C LEU A 79 8.61 -11.51 3.14
N PHE A 80 7.52 -10.92 2.64
CA PHE A 80 7.58 -9.68 1.87
C PHE A 80 8.14 -8.53 2.72
N LEU A 81 7.63 -8.32 3.94
CA LEU A 81 8.06 -7.22 4.81
C LEU A 81 9.51 -7.39 5.29
N PHE A 82 9.84 -8.55 5.88
CA PHE A 82 11.12 -8.77 6.60
C PHE A 82 12.24 -9.35 5.74
N ALA A 83 11.94 -9.73 4.50
CA ALA A 83 12.85 -10.44 3.60
C ALA A 83 13.20 -11.86 4.09
N HIS A 84 13.87 -12.63 3.23
CA HIS A 84 14.32 -13.98 3.54
C HIS A 84 15.68 -13.96 4.26
N PRO A 85 15.87 -14.72 5.35
CA PRO A 85 17.17 -14.86 5.99
C PRO A 85 18.19 -15.46 5.01
N VAL A 86 19.37 -14.82 4.92
CA VAL A 86 20.45 -15.31 4.05
C VAL A 86 21.25 -16.36 4.81
N ARG A 87 21.32 -17.58 4.27
CA ARG A 87 22.09 -18.68 4.86
C ARG A 87 23.28 -19.03 3.97
N GLY A 88 24.40 -19.45 4.57
CA GLY A 88 25.63 -19.78 3.83
C GLY A 88 25.43 -20.78 2.67
N PRO A 89 24.79 -21.94 2.89
CA PRO A 89 24.61 -22.97 1.85
C PRO A 89 23.70 -22.56 0.69
N THR A 90 22.74 -21.65 0.93
CA THR A 90 21.74 -21.21 -0.05
C THR A 90 21.88 -19.73 -0.40
N LYS A 91 23.05 -19.14 -0.12
CA LYS A 91 23.27 -17.69 -0.15
C LYS A 91 22.80 -17.06 -1.47
N SER A 92 23.22 -17.58 -2.61
CA SER A 92 22.86 -17.01 -3.92
C SER A 92 21.35 -17.00 -4.15
N ARG A 93 20.66 -18.08 -3.78
CA ARG A 93 19.20 -18.19 -3.86
C ARG A 93 18.53 -17.18 -2.93
N ASP A 94 18.97 -17.11 -1.69
CA ASP A 94 18.38 -16.24 -0.66
C ASP A 94 18.57 -14.76 -1.01
N LEU A 95 19.73 -14.40 -1.56
CA LEU A 95 19.99 -13.04 -2.05
C LEU A 95 19.13 -12.71 -3.28
N LEU A 96 18.91 -13.66 -4.20
CA LEU A 96 18.03 -13.46 -5.36
C LEU A 96 16.56 -13.28 -4.94
N VAL A 97 16.09 -14.07 -3.99
CA VAL A 97 14.76 -13.90 -3.37
C VAL A 97 14.63 -12.50 -2.78
N ASN A 98 15.63 -12.06 -2.00
CA ASN A 98 15.63 -10.72 -1.41
C ASN A 98 15.67 -9.61 -2.45
N LEU A 99 16.39 -9.80 -3.55
CA LEU A 99 16.39 -8.88 -4.68
C LEU A 99 14.98 -8.76 -5.30
N LEU A 100 14.31 -9.88 -5.58
CA LEU A 100 12.95 -9.86 -6.14
C LEU A 100 11.95 -9.14 -5.22
N LEU A 101 12.01 -9.42 -3.91
CA LEU A 101 11.16 -8.75 -2.93
C LEU A 101 11.46 -7.24 -2.86
N ALA A 102 12.73 -6.86 -2.90
CA ALA A 102 13.14 -5.45 -2.87
C ALA A 102 12.71 -4.71 -4.14
N LEU A 103 12.86 -5.31 -5.32
CA LEU A 103 12.38 -4.75 -6.58
C LEU A 103 10.87 -4.53 -6.57
N ALA A 104 10.11 -5.50 -6.04
CA ALA A 104 8.67 -5.37 -5.90
C ALA A 104 8.26 -4.20 -4.98
N LYS A 105 8.94 -4.03 -3.83
CA LYS A 105 8.70 -2.87 -2.95
C LYS A 105 8.97 -1.55 -3.66
N VAL A 106 10.07 -1.49 -4.43
CA VAL A 106 10.43 -0.29 -5.19
C VAL A 106 9.43 -0.01 -6.31
N SER A 107 8.93 -1.01 -7.02
CA SER A 107 7.92 -0.81 -8.07
C SER A 107 6.61 -0.30 -7.48
N ILE A 108 6.19 -0.82 -6.33
CA ILE A 108 5.01 -0.31 -5.61
C ILE A 108 5.20 1.16 -5.23
N TYR A 109 6.35 1.48 -4.62
CA TYR A 109 6.68 2.85 -4.21
C TYR A 109 6.71 3.81 -5.40
N LYS A 110 7.43 3.47 -6.48
CA LYS A 110 7.57 4.32 -7.67
C LYS A 110 6.25 4.55 -8.38
N THR A 111 5.45 3.51 -8.58
CA THR A 111 4.13 3.64 -9.23
C THR A 111 3.19 4.52 -8.40
N ARG A 112 3.18 4.32 -7.08
CA ARG A 112 2.39 5.15 -6.16
C ARG A 112 2.82 6.60 -6.17
N ARG A 113 4.13 6.87 -6.09
CA ARG A 113 4.67 8.23 -6.12
C ARG A 113 4.29 8.97 -7.41
N ARG A 114 4.44 8.31 -8.58
CA ARG A 114 4.01 8.89 -9.86
C ARG A 114 2.53 9.26 -9.88
N MET A 115 1.66 8.38 -9.36
CA MET A 115 0.22 8.65 -9.32
C MET A 115 -0.12 9.87 -8.44
N LEU A 116 0.60 10.05 -7.32
CA LEU A 116 0.43 11.22 -6.46
C LEU A 116 0.95 12.49 -7.12
N ASP A 117 2.09 12.42 -7.80
CA ASP A 117 2.67 13.55 -8.53
C ASP A 117 1.73 13.98 -9.68
N GLU A 118 1.16 13.03 -10.43
CA GLU A 118 0.18 13.28 -11.50
C GLU A 118 -1.14 13.87 -10.94
N GLY A 119 -1.66 13.31 -9.84
CA GLY A 119 -2.86 13.82 -9.18
C GLY A 119 -2.71 15.22 -8.57
N SER A 120 -1.48 15.64 -8.24
CA SER A 120 -1.18 16.99 -7.75
C SER A 120 -1.06 18.05 -8.86
N SER A 121 -0.93 17.64 -10.13
CA SER A 121 -0.73 18.55 -11.27
C SER A 121 -2.02 19.06 -11.91
N VAL A 122 -3.19 18.55 -11.49
CA VAL A 122 -4.51 18.96 -12.01
C VAL A 122 -5.19 19.96 -11.07
N THR A 123 -4.57 21.13 -10.88
CA THR A 123 -5.25 22.37 -10.48
C THR A 123 -4.52 23.58 -11.06
N VAL A 124 -4.68 23.80 -12.36
CA VAL A 124 -4.70 25.17 -12.90
C VAL A 124 -5.94 25.26 -13.76
N GLY A 125 -7.09 25.45 -13.11
CA GLY A 125 -8.25 25.99 -13.82
C GLY A 125 -7.90 27.43 -14.22
N PRO A 126 -8.24 27.89 -15.44
CA PRO A 126 -8.18 29.31 -15.72
C PRO A 126 -9.10 30.02 -14.74
N ILE A 127 -8.58 31.07 -14.10
CA ILE A 127 -9.37 32.03 -13.33
C ILE A 127 -10.45 32.53 -14.27
N SER A 128 -11.66 32.00 -14.10
CA SER A 128 -12.88 32.56 -14.64
C SER A 128 -13.62 33.21 -13.47
N ASP A 129 -14.04 34.43 -13.72
CA ASP A 129 -14.61 35.39 -12.80
C ASP A 129 -15.69 34.81 -11.86
N PRO A 130 -15.87 35.40 -10.66
CA PRO A 130 -16.87 34.90 -9.71
C PRO A 130 -18.28 35.00 -10.32
N PRO A 131 -19.11 33.94 -10.25
CA PRO A 131 -20.49 34.06 -10.67
C PRO A 131 -21.28 34.86 -9.64
N ARG A 132 -22.05 35.83 -10.15
CA ARG A 132 -23.08 36.55 -9.39
C ARG A 132 -24.03 35.57 -8.71
N VAL A 133 -24.26 35.83 -7.42
CA VAL A 133 -25.35 35.27 -6.63
C VAL A 133 -26.67 35.48 -7.35
N THR A 134 -27.33 34.39 -7.74
CA THR A 134 -28.79 34.34 -7.87
C THR A 134 -29.27 32.98 -7.36
N ASP A 135 -30.34 33.05 -6.57
CA ASP A 135 -31.05 32.03 -5.79
C ASP A 135 -31.22 30.66 -6.46
N PRO A 136 -31.35 29.58 -5.67
CA PRO A 136 -32.52 28.74 -5.88
C PRO A 136 -33.14 28.18 -4.60
N GLY A 137 -34.44 28.40 -4.45
CA GLY A 137 -35.30 27.52 -3.66
C GLY A 137 -35.46 26.14 -4.30
N ARG A 138 -35.76 25.17 -3.42
CA ARG A 138 -36.43 23.88 -3.63
C ARG A 138 -35.52 22.62 -3.77
N VAL A 139 -35.52 21.84 -2.68
CA VAL A 139 -35.13 20.42 -2.53
C VAL A 139 -36.01 19.51 -3.43
N PRO A 140 -35.61 18.25 -3.73
CA PRO A 140 -36.11 17.17 -2.86
C PRO A 140 -35.14 16.00 -2.60
N LEU A 141 -35.46 15.32 -1.50
CA LEU A 141 -34.96 14.05 -1.00
C LEU A 141 -34.77 12.97 -2.08
N GLY A 142 -33.63 12.29 -2.03
CA GLY A 142 -33.40 10.96 -2.61
C GLY A 142 -32.74 10.06 -1.57
N SER A 143 -33.57 9.30 -0.85
CA SER A 143 -33.18 8.33 0.18
C SER A 143 -32.77 7.00 -0.46
N VAL A 144 -31.65 6.41 -0.02
CA VAL A 144 -31.45 4.94 0.10
C VAL A 144 -30.44 4.71 1.25
N ARG A 145 -30.86 4.60 2.52
CA ARG A 145 -31.23 3.37 3.27
C ARG A 145 -30.26 2.16 3.15
N TRP A 146 -29.41 2.05 4.19
CA TRP A 146 -28.98 0.89 5.02
C TRP A 146 -28.34 -0.39 4.44
N LEU A 147 -27.13 -0.68 5.00
CA LEU A 147 -26.50 -1.95 5.48
C LEU A 147 -27.23 -3.32 5.27
N PRO A 148 -26.52 -4.47 5.16
CA PRO A 148 -25.73 -4.99 6.30
C PRO A 148 -24.43 -5.76 6.03
N GLN A 149 -23.65 -5.85 7.13
CA GLN A 149 -22.70 -6.92 7.41
C GLN A 149 -23.31 -8.28 7.07
N GLN A 150 -22.71 -9.03 6.14
CA GLN A 150 -22.60 -10.50 6.12
C GLN A 150 -22.14 -10.94 4.73
N LEU A 151 -20.85 -11.22 4.58
CA LEU A 151 -20.36 -12.20 3.60
C LEU A 151 -18.87 -12.55 3.85
N TRP A 152 -18.50 -12.78 5.10
CA TRP A 152 -17.23 -13.45 5.45
C TRP A 152 -17.52 -14.62 6.40
N GLY A 153 -18.42 -15.51 5.97
CA GLY A 153 -18.45 -16.89 6.43
C GLY A 153 -17.62 -17.74 5.48
N ALA A 154 -16.68 -18.52 6.01
CA ALA A 154 -15.78 -19.43 5.30
C ALA A 154 -14.48 -18.86 4.70
N VAL A 155 -13.69 -18.13 5.49
CA VAL A 155 -12.22 -18.33 5.49
C VAL A 155 -11.81 -18.42 6.95
N GLY A 156 -11.27 -19.58 7.33
CA GLY A 156 -10.94 -19.93 8.71
C GLY A 156 -10.20 -18.81 9.44
N ALA A 157 -10.60 -18.59 10.70
CA ALA A 157 -10.05 -17.65 11.66
C ALA A 157 -8.64 -17.17 11.34
N VAL A 158 -8.53 -16.08 10.59
CA VAL A 158 -7.31 -15.29 10.52
C VAL A 158 -7.26 -14.56 11.85
N ARG A 159 -6.50 -15.10 12.82
CA ARG A 159 -6.00 -14.29 13.92
C ARG A 159 -5.33 -13.09 13.28
N VAL A 160 -5.86 -11.90 13.53
CA VAL A 160 -5.27 -10.63 13.12
C VAL A 160 -3.98 -10.46 13.92
N LEU A 161 -2.89 -11.04 13.41
CA LEU A 161 -1.56 -11.04 14.04
C LEU A 161 -0.90 -9.66 14.02
N CYS A 162 -1.47 -8.71 13.27
CA CYS A 162 -0.99 -7.33 13.20
C CYS A 162 -2.18 -6.36 13.12
N SER A 163 -2.19 -5.33 13.96
CA SER A 163 -3.09 -4.19 13.85
C SER A 163 -2.30 -2.90 13.68
N VAL A 164 -2.79 -1.96 12.89
CA VAL A 164 -2.17 -0.63 12.75
C VAL A 164 -2.68 0.26 13.89
N SER A 165 -1.76 0.76 14.72
CA SER A 165 -2.04 1.72 15.78
C SER A 165 -2.62 3.04 15.20
N PRO A 166 -3.41 3.81 15.95
CA PRO A 166 -3.82 5.18 15.56
C PRO A 166 -2.65 6.10 15.16
N SER A 167 -1.45 5.80 15.65
CA SER A 167 -0.19 6.49 15.28
C SER A 167 0.46 6.01 13.97
N GLY A 168 -0.10 5.00 13.29
CA GLY A 168 0.40 4.46 12.03
C GLY A 168 1.49 3.37 12.18
N LEU A 169 1.80 2.96 13.40
CA LEU A 169 2.74 1.89 13.70
C LEU A 169 2.07 0.53 13.54
N LEU A 170 2.76 -0.44 12.93
CA LEU A 170 2.34 -1.84 12.92
C LEU A 170 2.56 -2.43 14.33
N VAL A 171 1.48 -2.82 14.99
CA VAL A 171 1.50 -3.51 16.29
C VAL A 171 1.20 -4.97 16.07
N LEU A 172 2.07 -5.85 16.57
CA LEU A 172 1.86 -7.30 16.54
C LEU A 172 0.93 -7.70 17.70
N ASN A 173 -0.16 -8.39 17.40
CA ASN A 173 -1.00 -9.03 18.42
C ASN A 173 -0.52 -10.49 18.54
N LEU A 174 0.38 -10.73 19.49
CA LEU A 174 0.86 -12.06 19.89
C LEU A 174 -0.14 -12.73 20.84
#